data_AF-A0A4Q6GQN7-F1
#
_entry.id   AF-A0A4Q6GQN7-F1
#
_cell.length_a   1.000
_cell.length_b   1.000
_cell.length_c   1.000
_cell.angle_alpha   90.00
_cell.angle_beta   90.00
_cell.angle_gamma   90.00
#
_symmetry.space_group_name_H-M   'P 1'
#
loop_
_entity.id
_entity.type
_entity.pdbx_description
1 polymer ?
#
loop_
_entity_poly.entity_id
_entity_poly.type
_entity_poly.pdbx_seq_one_letter_code
_entity_poly.pdbx_strand_id
1 'polypeptide(L)' 'AVDGMDTGSVRRVAHSLKSASANIGAARLATLCKELEQLGRADNITGADRILTDMEHEFQTVRHSLHAMLEKET' A
#
# COMPACT_ATOMS: atom_id res chain seq x y z
N ALA A 1 9.44 5.63 -7.89
CA ALA A 1 8.80 4.43 -8.51
C ALA A 1 7.53 4.78 -9.30
N VAL A 2 6.82 5.86 -8.98
CA VAL A 2 5.61 6.29 -9.72
C VAL A 2 5.87 7.26 -10.87
N ASP A 3 7.08 7.82 -11.00
CA ASP A 3 7.41 8.85 -12.02
C ASP A 3 7.26 8.39 -13.48
N GLY A 4 7.11 7.08 -13.72
CA GLY A 4 6.86 6.51 -15.04
C GLY A 4 5.45 5.94 -15.26
N MET A 5 4.57 6.02 -14.25
CA MET A 5 3.20 5.50 -14.34
C MET A 5 2.21 6.65 -14.57
N ASP A 6 1.21 6.43 -15.44
CA ASP A 6 0.07 7.34 -15.51
C ASP A 6 -0.77 7.27 -14.21
N THR A 7 -1.41 8.37 -13.86
CA THR A 7 -2.24 8.53 -12.65
C THR A 7 -3.36 7.48 -12.56
N GLY A 8 -3.92 7.08 -13.71
CA GLY A 8 -4.93 6.03 -13.79
C GLY A 8 -4.38 4.65 -13.42
N SER A 9 -3.16 4.32 -13.85
CA SER A 9 -2.45 3.10 -13.46
C SER A 9 -2.12 3.09 -11.98
N VAL A 10 -1.63 4.21 -11.43
CA VAL A 10 -1.39 4.36 -9.98
C VAL A 10 -2.67 4.09 -9.19
N ARG A 11 -3.79 4.70 -9.59
CA ARG A 11 -5.09 4.49 -8.97
C ARG A 11 -5.51 3.02 -8.95
N ARG A 12 -5.40 2.31 -10.08
CA ARG A 12 -5.81 0.90 -10.20
C ARG A 12 -4.96 -0.01 -9.32
N VAL A 13 -3.65 0.17 -9.32
CA VAL A 13 -2.74 -0.63 -8.48
C VAL A 13 -3.02 -0.37 -7.00
N ALA A 14 -3.14 0.89 -6.60
CA ALA A 14 -3.45 1.27 -5.23
C ALA A 14 -4.81 0.71 -4.76
N HIS A 15 -5.82 0.69 -5.63
CA HIS A 15 -7.12 0.08 -5.33
C HIS A 15 -7.02 -1.42 -5.05
N SER A 16 -6.30 -2.17 -5.90
CA SER A 16 -6.08 -3.60 -5.70
C SER A 16 -5.30 -3.89 -4.42
N LEU A 17 -4.23 -3.13 -4.16
CA LEU A 17 -3.42 -3.28 -2.94
C LEU A 17 -4.20 -2.95 -1.67
N LYS A 18 -5.08 -1.94 -1.72
CA LYS A 18 -5.97 -1.61 -0.60
C LYS A 18 -6.85 -2.81 -0.21
N SER A 19 -7.51 -3.42 -1.18
CA SER A 19 -8.39 -4.57 -0.94
C SER A 19 -7.60 -5.78 -0.43
N ALA A 20 -6.45 -6.08 -1.03
CA ALA A 20 -5.58 -7.16 -0.59
C ALA A 20 -5.09 -6.96 0.85
N SER A 21 -4.67 -5.74 1.19
CA SER A 21 -4.20 -5.37 2.53
C SER A 21 -5.32 -5.47 3.56
N ALA A 22 -6.52 -5.01 3.22
CA ALA A 22 -7.69 -5.14 4.11
C ALA A 22 -8.07 -6.60 4.37
N ASN A 23 -7.98 -7.45 3.34
CA ASN A 23 -8.32 -8.88 3.44
C ASN A 23 -7.41 -9.64 4.42
N ILE A 24 -6.15 -9.21 4.58
CA ILE A 24 -5.20 -9.81 5.53
C ILE A 24 -5.13 -9.05 6.86
N GLY A 25 -6.04 -8.10 7.11
CA GLY A 25 -6.07 -7.32 8.35
C GLY A 25 -5.01 -6.22 8.46
N ALA A 26 -4.25 -5.93 7.40
CA ALA A 26 -3.23 -4.88 7.36
C ALA A 26 -3.86 -3.48 7.21
N ALA A 27 -4.56 -3.01 8.25
CA ALA A 27 -5.41 -1.82 8.20
C ALA A 27 -4.65 -0.52 7.86
N ARG A 28 -3.44 -0.33 8.41
CA ARG A 28 -2.62 0.84 8.11
C ARG A 28 -2.11 0.81 6.66
N LEU A 29 -1.68 -0.35 6.17
CA LEU A 29 -1.28 -0.49 4.76
C LEU A 29 -2.45 -0.23 3.81
N ALA A 30 -3.64 -0.72 4.13
CA ALA A 30 -4.86 -0.43 3.37
C ALA A 30 -5.19 1.08 3.35
N THR A 31 -4.96 1.79 4.45
CA THR A 31 -5.16 3.24 4.54
C THR A 31 -4.19 4.00 3.63
N LEU A 32 -2.91 3.65 3.66
CA LEU A 32 -1.90 4.26 2.78
C LEU A 32 -2.19 3.98 1.30
N CYS A 33 -2.64 2.76 0.96
CA CYS A 33 -3.09 2.45 -0.39
C CYS A 33 -4.28 3.32 -0.81
N LYS A 34 -5.22 3.61 0.10
CA LYS A 34 -6.35 4.50 -0.17
C LYS A 34 -5.89 5.94 -0.44
N GLU A 35 -4.91 6.44 0.29
CA GLU A 35 -4.33 7.78 0.05
C GLU A 35 -3.68 7.85 -1.34
N LEU A 36 -2.91 6.82 -1.72
CA LEU A 36 -2.31 6.74 -3.06
C LEU A 36 -3.37 6.60 -4.18
N GLU A 37 -4.43 5.84 -3.94
CA GLU A 37 -5.59 5.73 -4.85
C GLU A 37 -6.26 7.10 -5.06
N GLN A 38 -6.39 7.89 -3.99
CA GLN A 38 -6.98 9.24 -4.05
C GLN A 38 -6.11 10.21 -4.86
N LEU A 39 -4.78 10.15 -4.69
CA LEU A 39 -3.85 10.92 -5.53
C LEU A 39 -4.07 10.58 -7.01
N GLY A 40 -3.98 9.30 -7.38
CA GLY A 40 -4.20 8.88 -8.77
C GLY A 40 -5.60 9.22 -9.30
N ARG A 41 -6.63 9.22 -8.45
CA ARG A 41 -7.99 9.67 -8.82
C ARG A 41 -8.09 11.16 -9.08
N ALA A 42 -7.25 11.97 -8.42
CA ALA A 42 -7.17 13.42 -8.62
C ALA A 42 -6.25 13.82 -9.78
N ASP A 43 -5.81 12.86 -10.61
CA ASP A 43 -4.82 13.06 -11.67
C ASP A 43 -3.56 13.78 -11.19
N ASN A 44 -3.15 13.47 -9.95
CA ASN A 44 -1.98 14.06 -9.30
C ASN A 44 -1.18 12.96 -8.60
N ILE A 45 0.15 13.04 -8.66
CA ILE A 45 1.06 12.14 -7.92
C ILE A 45 1.99 12.91 -6.99
N THR A 46 1.78 14.21 -6.82
CA THR A 46 2.52 15.04 -5.87
C THR A 46 2.34 14.48 -4.46
N GLY A 47 3.46 14.20 -3.78
CA GLY A 47 3.45 13.62 -2.44
C GLY A 47 3.33 12.10 -2.38
N ALA A 48 3.25 11.42 -3.54
CA ALA A 48 3.24 9.96 -3.61
C ALA A 48 4.53 9.35 -3.01
N ASP A 49 5.69 10.01 -3.12
CA ASP A 49 6.95 9.50 -2.58
C ASP A 49 6.91 9.25 -1.07
N ARG A 50 6.28 10.17 -0.32
CA ARG A 50 6.08 10.01 1.13
C ARG A 50 5.19 8.79 1.41
N ILE A 51 4.07 8.69 0.68
CA ILE A 51 3.12 7.59 0.86
C ILE A 51 3.79 6.25 0.52
N LEU A 52 4.57 6.17 -0.56
CA LEU A 52 5.29 4.96 -0.95
C LEU A 52 6.34 4.56 0.08
N THR A 53 7.05 5.53 0.66
CA THR A 53 7.99 5.28 1.76
C THR A 53 7.27 4.69 2.97
N ASP A 54 6.14 5.31 3.37
CA ASP A 54 5.33 4.83 4.48
C ASP A 54 4.74 3.43 4.20
N MET A 55 4.33 3.16 2.96
CA MET A 55 3.84 1.85 2.51
C MET A 55 4.91 0.76 2.62
N GLU A 56 6.15 1.05 2.22
CA GLU A 56 7.25 0.08 2.32
C GLU A 56 7.51 -0.29 3.79
N HIS A 57 7.60 0.70 4.67
CA HIS A 57 7.78 0.47 6.12
C HIS A 57 6.65 -0.36 6.73
N GLU A 58 5.41 -0.03 6.38
CA GLU A 58 4.25 -0.76 6.88
C GLU A 58 4.19 -2.19 6.30
N PHE A 59 4.50 -2.37 5.02
CA PHE A 59 4.59 -3.70 4.40
C PHE A 59 5.62 -4.57 5.11
N GLN A 60 6.82 -4.04 5.40
CA GLN A 60 7.81 -4.78 6.17
C GLN A 60 7.27 -5.17 7.55
N THR A 61 6.59 -4.26 8.24
CA THR A 61 6.00 -4.54 9.57
C THR A 61 4.97 -5.67 9.51
N VAL A 62 4.04 -5.59 8.57
CA VAL A 62 3.02 -6.63 8.34
C VAL A 62 3.67 -7.98 8.02
N ARG A 63 4.67 -7.98 7.12
CA ARG A 63 5.37 -9.19 6.70
C ARG A 63 6.10 -9.86 7.87
N HIS A 64 6.79 -9.09 8.71
CA HIS A 64 7.42 -9.62 9.93
C HIS A 64 6.39 -10.19 10.91
N SER A 65 5.27 -9.49 11.12
CA SER A 65 4.21 -9.99 12.01
C SER A 65 3.63 -11.31 11.51
N LEU A 66 3.36 -11.43 10.20
CA LEU A 66 2.83 -12.68 9.62
C LEU A 66 3.83 -13.83 9.71
N HIS A 67 5.11 -13.59 9.45
CA HIS A 67 6.16 -14.61 9.64
C HIS A 67 6.25 -15.07 11.10
N ALA A 68 6.23 -14.14 12.05
CA ALA A 68 6.27 -14.47 13.47
C ALA A 68 5.02 -15.24 13.95
N MET A 69 3.89 -15.13 13.26
CA MET A 69 2.70 -15.96 13.53
C MET A 69 2.88 -17.38 13.00
N LEU A 70 3.42 -17.54 11.78
CA LEU A 70 3.69 -18.86 11.21
C LEU A 70 4.72 -19.66 12.02
N GLU A 71 5.78 -19.01 12.51
CA GLU A 71 6.81 -19.66 13.36
C GLU A 71 6.27 -20.11 14.72
N LYS A 72 5.20 -19.50 15.23
CA LYS A 72 4.57 -19.89 16.51
C LYS A 72 3.63 -21.08 16.36
N GLU A 73 3.24 -21.42 15.14
CA GLU A 73 2.37 -22.57 14.84
C GLU A 73 3.14 -23.85 14.50
N THR A 74 4.47 -23.77 14.34
CA THR A 74 5.39 -24.91 14.14
C THR A 74 6.09 -25.31 15.42
#